data_AF-K1S861-F1
#
_entry.id   AF-K1S861-F1
#
_cell.length_a   1.000
_cell.length_b   1.000
_cell.length_c   1.000
_cell.angle_alpha   90.00
_cell.angle_beta   90.00
_cell.angle_gamma   90.00
#
_symmetry.space_group_name_H-M   'P 1'
#
loop_
_entity.id
_entity.type
_entity.pdbx_description
1 polymer ?
#
loop_
_entity_poly.entity_id
_entity_poly.type
_entity_poly.pdbx_seq_one_letter_code
_entity_poly.pdbx_strand_id
1 'polypeptide(L)'
;VIADGNFPVMSMGKNAQIIRMDGHGVPEILDAILRVFPLDTYIEKPVNLMEVMPGDDVQTPIWDVYKKTVEKYDERGKNAIGEIERFKFYEETKTAYAVIATSEKALYANIMLQKGVV
;
A
#
# COMPACT_ATOMS: atom_id res chain seq x y z
N VAL A 1 -2.56 5.28 2.39
CA VAL A 1 -2.30 3.85 2.71
C VAL A 1 -3.54 3.05 2.38
N ILE A 2 -3.41 1.94 1.68
CA ILE A 2 -4.45 0.92 1.55
C ILE A 2 -4.07 -0.20 2.52
N ALA A 3 -4.91 -0.42 3.53
CA ALA A 3 -4.62 -1.26 4.68
C ALA A 3 -5.36 -2.59 4.56
N ASP A 4 -4.67 -3.69 4.79
CA ASP A 4 -5.26 -5.03 4.84
C ASP A 4 -6.17 -5.21 6.07
N GLY A 5 -6.90 -6.33 6.12
CA GLY A 5 -7.87 -6.60 7.17
C GLY A 5 -7.27 -6.81 8.57
N ASN A 6 -5.94 -7.02 8.67
CA ASN A 6 -5.23 -7.20 9.95
C ASN A 6 -4.57 -5.92 10.44
N PHE A 7 -4.45 -4.90 9.58
CA PHE A 7 -3.77 -3.67 9.92
C PHE A 7 -4.56 -2.85 10.94
N PRO A 8 -3.92 -2.31 12.00
CA PRO A 8 -4.60 -1.58 13.05
C PRO A 8 -4.96 -0.14 12.63
N VAL A 9 -5.89 0.01 11.68
CA VAL A 9 -6.25 1.30 11.06
C VAL A 9 -6.71 2.34 12.07
N MET A 10 -7.52 1.96 13.06
CA MET A 10 -8.09 2.92 14.01
C MET A 10 -7.02 3.58 14.91
N SER A 11 -5.90 2.90 15.18
CA SER A 11 -4.82 3.47 15.99
C SER A 11 -3.76 4.14 15.12
N MET A 12 -3.36 3.52 14.00
CA MET A 12 -2.33 4.07 13.12
C MET A 12 -2.84 5.25 12.29
N GLY A 13 -4.07 5.18 11.81
CA GLY A 13 -4.72 6.23 11.01
C GLY A 13 -5.49 7.26 11.83
N LYS A 14 -5.29 7.33 13.16
CA LYS A 14 -6.09 8.20 14.07
C LYS A 14 -6.17 9.68 13.67
N ASN A 15 -5.15 10.18 12.97
CA ASN A 15 -5.03 11.56 12.52
C ASN A 15 -5.25 11.72 10.99
N ALA A 16 -5.55 10.62 10.31
CA ALA A 16 -5.77 10.56 8.87
C ALA A 16 -7.28 10.54 8.56
N GLN A 17 -7.64 10.77 7.30
CA GLN A 17 -8.97 10.43 6.82
C GLN A 17 -9.10 8.91 6.71
N ILE A 18 -9.92 8.30 7.57
CA ILE A 18 -10.20 6.87 7.53
C ILE A 18 -11.38 6.61 6.59
N ILE A 19 -11.15 5.81 5.55
CA ILE A 19 -12.16 5.44 4.56
C ILE A 19 -12.41 3.93 4.67
N ARG A 20 -13.65 3.53 4.90
CA ARG A 20 -14.02 2.12 5.05
C ARG A 20 -14.39 1.52 3.69
N MET A 21 -13.75 0.40 3.34
CA MET A 21 -13.98 -0.38 2.13
C MET A 21 -13.99 -1.89 2.47
N ASP A 22 -14.75 -2.26 3.51
CA ASP A 22 -14.82 -3.60 4.13
C ASP A 22 -15.34 -4.75 3.26
N GLY A 23 -15.67 -4.50 1.99
CA GLY A 23 -16.09 -5.53 1.04
C GLY A 23 -15.09 -5.71 -0.11
N HIS A 24 -13.98 -4.99 -0.08
CA HIS A 24 -13.07 -4.85 -1.21
C HIS A 24 -11.68 -5.38 -0.90
N GLY A 25 -11.04 -5.97 -1.92
CA GLY A 25 -9.64 -6.36 -1.87
C GLY A 25 -8.70 -5.17 -2.10
N VAL A 26 -7.44 -5.30 -1.67
CA VAL A 26 -6.44 -4.27 -1.99
C VAL A 26 -6.16 -4.18 -3.50
N PRO A 27 -6.08 -5.27 -4.29
CA PRO A 27 -5.73 -5.20 -5.72
C PRO A 27 -6.70 -4.35 -6.57
N GLU A 28 -8.01 -4.48 -6.35
CA GLU A 28 -9.03 -3.73 -7.09
C GLU A 28 -9.07 -2.26 -6.68
N ILE A 29 -8.84 -1.97 -5.39
CA ILE A 29 -8.71 -0.59 -4.89
C ILE A 29 -7.46 0.05 -5.49
N LEU A 30 -6.32 -0.65 -5.51
CA LEU A 30 -5.08 -0.17 -6.09
C LEU A 30 -5.26 0.16 -7.59
N ASP A 31 -5.83 -0.75 -8.37
CA ASP A 31 -6.08 -0.51 -9.80
C ASP A 31 -7.01 0.70 -10.02
N ALA A 32 -8.07 0.84 -9.21
CA ALA A 32 -9.00 1.96 -9.30
C ALA A 32 -8.33 3.30 -8.95
N ILE A 33 -7.51 3.34 -7.90
CA ILE A 33 -6.81 4.55 -7.46
C ILE A 33 -5.80 5.00 -8.52
N LEU A 34 -4.98 4.10 -9.06
CA LEU A 34 -3.91 4.46 -9.99
C LEU A 34 -4.41 5.02 -11.33
N ARG A 35 -5.68 4.79 -11.70
CA ARG A 35 -6.29 5.45 -12.87
C ARG A 35 -6.41 6.96 -12.74
N VAL A 36 -6.46 7.48 -11.51
CA VAL A 36 -6.70 8.90 -11.22
C VAL A 36 -5.65 9.51 -10.27
N PHE A 37 -4.66 8.72 -9.86
CA PHE A 37 -3.66 9.10 -8.88
C PHE A 37 -2.27 8.90 -9.49
N PRO A 38 -1.61 9.97 -9.99
CA PRO A 38 -0.25 9.85 -10.50
C PRO A 38 0.69 9.54 -9.33
N LEU A 39 1.58 8.57 -9.53
CA LEU A 39 2.64 8.25 -8.58
C LEU A 39 3.77 9.27 -8.66
N ASP A 40 4.45 9.49 -7.53
CA ASP A 40 5.51 10.49 -7.46
C ASP A 40 6.74 10.08 -8.29
N THR A 41 7.12 10.95 -9.23
CA THR A 41 8.26 10.77 -10.13
C THR A 41 9.56 11.35 -9.57
N TYR A 42 9.51 12.12 -8.48
CA TYR A 42 10.69 12.70 -7.82
C TYR A 42 11.36 11.75 -6.82
N ILE A 43 10.70 10.63 -6.51
CA ILE A 43 11.25 9.58 -5.66
C ILE A 43 11.31 8.27 -6.43
N GLU A 44 12.32 7.46 -6.16
CA GLU A 44 12.52 6.19 -6.87
C GLU A 44 11.38 5.20 -6.62
N LYS A 45 10.93 5.12 -5.35
CA LYS A 45 9.96 4.11 -4.86
C LYS A 45 8.73 4.76 -4.22
N PRO A 46 7.79 5.30 -5.02
CA PRO A 46 6.56 5.93 -4.52
C PRO A 46 5.52 4.95 -3.99
N VAL A 47 5.74 3.65 -4.19
CA VAL A 47 4.90 2.58 -3.66
C VAL A 47 5.73 1.83 -2.63
N ASN A 48 5.22 1.67 -1.40
CA ASN A 48 5.93 0.93 -0.36
C ASN A 48 5.06 -0.17 0.24
N LEU A 49 5.62 -1.37 0.34
CA LEU A 49 5.06 -2.53 1.02
C LEU A 49 5.67 -2.67 2.41
N MET A 50 5.00 -3.41 3.28
CA MET A 50 5.55 -3.77 4.58
C MET A 50 6.43 -5.01 4.43
N GLU A 51 7.70 -4.92 4.84
CA GLU A 51 8.63 -6.05 4.80
C GLU A 51 8.11 -7.26 5.58
N VAL A 52 8.39 -8.46 5.06
CA VAL A 52 8.15 -9.71 5.80
C VAL A 52 9.11 -9.76 7.00
N MET A 53 8.59 -10.07 8.19
CA MET A 53 9.40 -10.11 9.40
C MET A 53 10.50 -11.18 9.28
N PRO A 54 11.73 -10.92 9.76
CA PRO A 54 12.77 -11.93 9.82
C PRO A 54 12.29 -13.19 10.57
N GLY A 55 12.37 -14.35 9.89
CA GLY A 55 11.94 -15.64 10.44
C GLY A 55 10.50 -16.05 10.09
N ASP A 56 9.74 -15.21 9.40
CA ASP A 56 8.45 -15.56 8.82
C ASP A 56 8.65 -16.19 7.42
N ASP A 57 8.05 -17.35 7.16
CA ASP A 57 8.16 -18.11 5.91
C ASP A 57 6.93 -17.96 5.00
N VAL A 58 6.03 -17.05 5.37
CA VAL A 58 4.83 -16.74 4.62
C VAL A 58 5.13 -16.29 3.18
N GLN A 59 4.33 -16.80 2.25
CA GLN A 59 4.38 -16.34 0.87
C GLN A 59 3.53 -15.10 0.66
N THR A 60 4.00 -14.17 -0.17
CA THR A 60 3.32 -12.92 -0.50
C THR A 60 2.90 -12.84 -1.98
N PRO A 61 2.08 -13.78 -2.50
CA PRO A 61 1.68 -13.79 -3.91
C PRO A 61 0.94 -12.52 -4.34
N ILE A 62 0.31 -11.82 -3.40
CA ILE A 62 -0.38 -10.56 -3.66
C ILE A 62 0.57 -9.44 -4.11
N TRP A 63 1.86 -9.51 -3.76
CA TRP A 63 2.87 -8.53 -4.19
C TRP A 63 3.08 -8.58 -5.69
N ASP A 64 3.00 -9.76 -6.31
CA ASP A 64 3.11 -9.89 -7.77
C ASP A 64 1.88 -9.32 -8.49
N VAL A 65 0.71 -9.37 -7.85
CA VAL A 65 -0.49 -8.67 -8.34
C VAL A 65 -0.26 -7.16 -8.30
N TYR A 66 0.30 -6.62 -7.21
CA TYR A 66 0.61 -5.20 -7.11
C TYR A 66 1.63 -4.75 -8.15
N LYS A 67 2.72 -5.50 -8.35
CA LYS A 67 3.73 -5.21 -9.39
C LYS A 67 3.08 -5.08 -10.76
N LYS A 68 2.26 -6.06 -11.15
CA LYS A 68 1.52 -6.05 -12.42
C LYS A 68 0.53 -4.90 -12.52
N THR A 69 -0.11 -4.51 -11.41
CA THR A 69 -1.03 -3.37 -11.40
C THR A 69 -0.27 -2.06 -11.55
N VAL A 70 0.83 -1.85 -10.82
CA VAL A 70 1.67 -0.66 -10.93
C VAL A 70 2.27 -0.52 -12.34
N GLU A 71 2.73 -1.62 -12.95
CA GLU A 71 3.26 -1.66 -14.33
C GLU A 71 2.29 -1.12 -15.39
N LYS A 72 0.98 -1.12 -15.14
CA LYS A 72 -0.01 -0.55 -16.07
C LYS A 72 -0.03 0.98 -16.07
N TYR A 73 0.44 1.60 -14.99
CA TYR A 73 0.26 3.05 -14.73
C TYR A 73 1.58 3.79 -14.47
N ASP A 74 2.69 3.06 -14.26
CA ASP A 74 4.03 3.61 -14.05
C ASP A 74 5.06 2.76 -14.80
N GLU A 75 5.84 3.40 -15.69
CA GLU A 75 6.84 2.73 -16.52
C GLU A 75 7.95 2.05 -15.72
N ARG A 76 8.21 2.49 -14.49
CA ARG A 76 9.18 1.84 -13.59
C ARG A 76 8.68 0.48 -13.13
N GLY A 77 7.37 0.25 -13.15
CA GLY A 77 6.74 -1.01 -12.80
C GLY A 77 7.14 -1.50 -11.41
N LYS A 78 7.59 -2.75 -11.30
CA LYS A 78 8.12 -3.30 -10.05
C LYS A 78 9.25 -2.47 -9.41
N ASN A 79 10.00 -1.69 -10.17
CA ASN A 79 11.10 -0.87 -9.64
C ASN A 79 10.59 0.37 -8.87
N ALA A 80 9.33 0.78 -9.08
CA ALA A 80 8.67 1.80 -8.26
C ALA A 80 8.20 1.28 -6.89
N ILE A 81 8.32 -0.02 -6.65
CA ILE A 81 7.89 -0.66 -5.40
C ILE A 81 9.10 -0.86 -4.48
N GLY A 82 9.01 -0.29 -3.29
CA GLY A 82 9.89 -0.52 -2.17
C GLY A 82 9.25 -1.37 -1.09
N GLU A 83 10.09 -1.73 -0.14
CA GLU A 83 9.69 -2.39 1.09
C GLU A 83 10.28 -1.57 2.24
N ILE A 84 9.52 -1.43 3.31
CA ILE A 84 9.96 -0.78 4.53
C ILE A 84 9.64 -1.67 5.72
N GLU A 85 10.56 -1.66 6.70
CA GLU A 85 10.42 -2.38 7.96
C GLU A 85 9.07 -2.08 8.63
N ARG A 86 8.48 -3.09 9.28
CA ARG A 86 7.13 -3.06 9.86
C ARG A 86 6.86 -1.86 10.78
N PHE A 87 7.72 -1.56 11.74
CA PHE A 87 7.53 -0.43 12.64
C PHE A 87 7.69 0.90 11.92
N LYS A 88 8.63 1.00 10.97
CA LYS A 88 8.74 2.17 10.09
C LYS A 88 7.47 2.38 9.27
N PHE A 89 6.86 1.32 8.73
CA PHE A 89 5.58 1.40 8.03
C PHE A 89 4.47 1.95 8.93
N TYR A 90 4.42 1.53 10.19
CA TYR A 90 3.47 2.07 11.16
C TYR A 90 3.69 3.55 11.44
N GLU A 91 4.95 3.98 11.64
CA GLU A 91 5.26 5.39 11.85
C GLU A 91 4.91 6.25 10.63
N GLU A 92 5.23 5.80 9.41
CA GLU A 92 4.85 6.51 8.18
C GLU A 92 3.33 6.54 7.97
N THR A 93 2.61 5.49 8.38
CA THR A 93 1.14 5.48 8.27
C THR A 93 0.50 6.56 9.14
N LYS A 94 1.09 6.91 10.29
CA LYS A 94 0.58 7.98 11.17
C LYS A 94 0.65 9.37 10.55
N THR A 95 1.49 9.57 9.54
CA THR A 95 1.63 10.83 8.80
C THR A 95 0.85 10.83 7.49
N ALA A 96 0.23 9.71 7.12
CA ALA A 96 -0.55 9.59 5.89
C ALA A 96 -1.78 10.50 5.91
N TYR A 97 -2.10 11.09 4.76
CA TYR A 97 -3.31 11.89 4.59
C TYR A 97 -4.59 11.06 4.73
N ALA A 98 -4.60 9.86 4.16
CA ALA A 98 -5.74 8.95 4.20
C ALA A 98 -5.30 7.49 4.37
N VAL A 99 -6.12 6.74 5.11
CA VAL A 99 -5.98 5.29 5.30
C VAL A 99 -7.29 4.63 4.89
N ILE A 100 -7.22 3.78 3.86
CA ILE A 100 -8.34 3.00 3.37
C ILE A 100 -8.31 1.65 4.07
N ALA A 101 -9.31 1.39 4.91
CA ALA A 101 -9.45 0.12 5.61
C ALA A 101 -10.20 -0.89 4.72
N THR A 102 -9.54 -1.99 4.38
CA THR A 102 -10.12 -3.07 3.58
C THR A 102 -10.41 -4.30 4.44
N SER A 103 -11.00 -5.32 3.83
CA SER A 103 -11.13 -6.67 4.40
C SER A 103 -10.20 -7.68 3.73
N GLU A 104 -9.11 -7.21 3.09
CA GLU A 104 -8.14 -8.08 2.42
C GLU A 104 -7.55 -9.07 3.42
N LYS A 105 -7.57 -10.35 3.06
CA LYS A 105 -7.19 -11.46 3.94
C LYS A 105 -5.74 -11.88 3.73
N ALA A 106 -5.14 -11.52 2.60
CA ALA A 106 -3.74 -11.79 2.35
C ALA A 106 -2.86 -11.11 3.40
N LEU A 107 -1.84 -11.84 3.86
CA LEU A 107 -0.84 -11.30 4.79
C LEU A 107 0.12 -10.38 4.05
N TYR A 108 0.63 -9.36 4.76
CA TYR A 108 1.53 -8.35 4.21
C TYR A 108 0.94 -7.65 2.97
N ALA A 109 -0.38 -7.43 2.97
CA ALA A 109 -1.09 -6.83 1.84
C ALA A 109 -1.16 -5.30 1.91
N ASN A 110 -0.67 -4.69 2.99
CA ASN A 110 -0.58 -3.24 3.14
C ASN A 110 0.27 -2.59 2.04
N ILE A 111 -0.22 -1.49 1.49
CA ILE A 111 0.48 -0.73 0.47
C ILE A 111 0.33 0.78 0.71
N MET A 112 1.46 1.48 0.68
CA MET A 112 1.54 2.93 0.77
C MET A 112 1.80 3.51 -0.62
N LEU A 113 1.12 4.62 -0.94
CA LEU A 113 1.24 5.32 -2.21
C LEU A 113 1.56 6.79 -1.94
N GLN A 114 2.54 7.33 -2.66
CA GLN A 114 2.87 8.75 -2.66
C GLN A 114 2.41 9.40 -3.97
N LYS A 115 1.67 10.52 -3.84
CA LYS A 115 1.13 11.26 -4.99
C LYS A 115 2.22 12.09 -5.65
N GLY A 116 2.30 12.01 -6.96
CA GLY A 116 3.11 12.89 -7.79
C GLY A 116 2.40 14.16 -8.23
N VAL A 117 2.85 14.69 -9.35
CA VAL A 117 2.34 15.90 -10.00
C VAL A 117 1.39 15.55 -11.14
N VAL A 118 0.50 16.50 -11.48
CA VAL A 118 -0.32 16.49 -12.69
C VAL A 118 0.21 17.57 -13.63
#